data_AF-A0A7H9HU12-F1
#
_entry.id   AF-A0A7H9HU12-F1
#
_cell.length_a   1.000
_cell.length_b   1.000
_cell.length_c   1.000
_cell.angle_alpha   90.00
_cell.angle_beta   90.00
_cell.angle_gamma   90.00
#
_symmetry.space_group_name_H-M   'P 1'
#
loop_
_entity.id
_entity.type
_entity.pdbx_description
1 polymer ?
#
loop_
_entity_poly.entity_id
_entity_poly.type
_entity_poly.pdbx_seq_one_letter_code
_entity_poly.pdbx_strand_id
1 'polypeptide(L)'
;MPVRRGSSVSEIDDVDESKMAYITRAEVRRHNTPDDCWMIIHGGVYDVGRLLHKHPGGSQILLKYAGMDATLPFDDVGHSMESLKYDMPAGSLKGLLEPNDTPVEKQDQPNDSDITDEKDTHCITMAHDRTLECRMVLNKLYTITLYTTILICVSLLLYTRLTWQSQIKTQHTTAQEIRHHQEHIFTSDTHLETRNEEFGIPAWAY
;
A
#
# COMPACT_ATOMS: atom_id res chain seq x y z
N MET A 1 -19.28 9.57 -55.45
CA MET A 1 -18.28 9.82 -54.40
C MET A 1 -18.50 8.79 -53.29
N PRO A 2 -17.57 7.86 -53.03
CA PRO A 2 -17.73 6.94 -51.92
C PRO A 2 -17.05 7.50 -50.66
N VAL A 3 -17.81 7.44 -49.57
CA VAL A 3 -17.45 7.88 -48.21
C VAL A 3 -16.30 7.04 -47.66
N ARG A 4 -15.20 7.69 -47.25
CA ARG A 4 -14.09 7.04 -46.54
C ARG A 4 -14.52 6.73 -45.11
N ARG A 5 -14.57 5.43 -44.77
CA ARG A 5 -14.74 4.94 -43.40
C ARG A 5 -13.47 5.31 -42.61
N GLY A 6 -13.67 6.07 -41.54
CA GLY A 6 -12.61 6.51 -40.63
C GLY A 6 -12.00 5.35 -39.85
N SER A 7 -10.70 5.50 -39.64
CA SER A 7 -9.76 4.60 -38.97
C SER A 7 -10.11 4.35 -37.50
N SER A 8 -10.11 3.09 -37.11
CA SER A 8 -9.94 2.66 -35.72
C SER A 8 -9.03 1.44 -35.72
N VAL A 9 -8.11 1.41 -34.75
CA VAL A 9 -7.29 0.27 -34.28
C VAL A 9 -5.78 0.40 -34.56
N SER A 10 -5.08 0.76 -33.47
CA SER A 10 -3.69 0.45 -33.04
C SER A 10 -2.50 0.70 -33.99
N GLU A 11 -1.86 1.85 -33.82
CA GLU A 11 -0.49 2.12 -34.29
C GLU A 11 0.56 1.69 -33.25
N ILE A 12 0.69 0.39 -32.94
CA ILE A 12 1.88 -0.17 -32.25
C ILE A 12 2.02 -1.66 -32.65
N ASP A 13 2.46 -2.01 -33.86
CA ASP A 13 2.73 -3.42 -34.22
C ASP A 13 3.77 -3.62 -35.35
N ASP A 14 4.67 -2.67 -35.62
CA ASP A 14 5.74 -2.85 -36.62
C ASP A 14 7.13 -3.01 -35.98
N VAL A 15 7.29 -3.99 -35.09
CA VAL A 15 8.63 -4.58 -34.85
C VAL A 15 8.68 -5.83 -35.73
N ASP A 16 9.29 -5.68 -36.90
CA ASP A 16 9.52 -6.78 -37.85
C ASP A 16 10.46 -7.83 -37.23
N GLU A 17 9.87 -8.83 -36.54
CA GLU A 17 10.58 -9.98 -35.98
C GLU A 17 11.49 -10.67 -37.02
N SER A 18 11.17 -10.56 -38.32
CA SER A 18 11.95 -11.15 -39.40
C SER A 18 13.31 -10.49 -39.63
N LYS A 19 13.58 -9.35 -38.97
CA LYS A 19 14.82 -8.57 -39.13
C LYS A 19 15.65 -8.43 -37.84
N MET A 20 15.25 -9.09 -36.75
CA MET A 20 16.02 -9.07 -35.51
C MET A 20 17.19 -10.05 -35.59
N ALA A 21 18.37 -9.59 -35.18
CA ALA A 21 19.56 -10.44 -35.09
C ALA A 21 19.36 -11.46 -33.95
N TYR A 22 19.65 -12.72 -34.22
CA TYR A 22 19.77 -13.72 -33.18
C TYR A 22 21.15 -13.66 -32.54
N ILE A 23 21.18 -13.72 -31.21
CA ILE A 23 22.38 -13.59 -30.40
C ILE A 23 22.48 -14.81 -29.48
N THR A 24 23.69 -15.35 -29.31
CA THR A 24 23.94 -16.47 -28.40
C THR A 24 24.27 -15.97 -27.00
N ARG A 25 24.01 -16.79 -25.97
CA ARG A 25 24.44 -16.57 -24.58
C ARG A 25 25.95 -16.38 -24.51
N ALA A 26 26.71 -17.09 -25.34
CA ALA A 26 28.16 -16.96 -25.42
C ALA A 26 28.60 -15.56 -25.89
N GLU A 27 27.85 -14.94 -26.80
CA GLU A 27 28.10 -13.55 -27.21
C GLU A 27 27.71 -12.59 -26.09
N VAL A 28 26.51 -12.75 -25.50
CA VAL A 28 26.04 -11.90 -24.38
C VAL A 28 27.06 -11.89 -23.23
N ARG A 29 27.65 -13.04 -22.88
CA ARG A 29 28.67 -13.14 -21.83
C ARG A 29 29.92 -12.28 -22.05
N ARG A 30 30.22 -11.88 -23.29
CA ARG A 30 31.36 -10.98 -23.57
C ARG A 30 31.09 -9.54 -23.15
N HIS A 31 29.81 -9.18 -23.04
CA HIS A 31 29.35 -7.83 -22.67
C HIS A 31 29.03 -7.78 -21.17
N ASN A 32 30.06 -7.96 -20.36
CA ASN A 32 29.95 -8.04 -18.90
C ASN A 32 30.64 -6.87 -18.16
N THR A 33 30.90 -5.76 -18.86
CA THR A 33 31.62 -4.60 -18.29
C THR A 33 30.67 -3.42 -18.05
N PRO A 34 30.98 -2.48 -17.15
CA PRO A 34 30.10 -1.32 -16.91
C PRO A 34 29.84 -0.46 -18.14
N ASP A 35 30.82 -0.33 -19.02
CA ASP A 35 30.68 0.49 -20.24
C ASP A 35 30.00 -0.30 -21.40
N ASP A 36 29.97 -1.63 -21.31
CA ASP A 36 29.38 -2.53 -22.30
C ASP A 36 28.75 -3.73 -21.58
N CYS A 37 27.49 -3.53 -21.16
CA CYS A 37 26.74 -4.44 -20.29
C CYS A 37 25.46 -4.89 -20.99
N TRP A 38 25.39 -6.16 -21.39
CA TRP A 38 24.18 -6.74 -21.96
C TRP A 38 23.57 -7.75 -21.00
N MET A 39 22.26 -7.93 -21.08
CA MET A 39 21.55 -8.95 -20.31
C MET A 39 20.38 -9.50 -21.09
N ILE A 40 20.02 -10.74 -20.75
CA ILE A 40 18.87 -11.42 -21.34
C ILE A 40 17.68 -11.25 -20.40
N ILE A 41 16.55 -10.77 -20.93
CA ILE A 41 15.29 -10.63 -20.21
C ILE A 41 14.18 -11.20 -21.11
N HIS A 42 13.52 -12.28 -20.66
CA HIS A 42 12.48 -12.99 -21.40
C HIS A 42 12.88 -13.34 -22.85
N GLY A 43 14.14 -13.74 -23.06
CA GLY A 43 14.67 -14.10 -24.39
C GLY A 43 15.01 -12.91 -25.30
N GLY A 44 14.78 -11.67 -24.87
CA GLY A 44 15.33 -10.48 -25.53
C GLY A 44 16.71 -10.13 -24.98
N VAL A 45 17.64 -9.74 -25.86
CA VAL A 45 18.98 -9.27 -25.47
C VAL A 45 18.98 -7.75 -25.46
N TYR A 46 19.22 -7.17 -24.28
CA TYR A 46 19.17 -5.74 -24.05
C TYR A 46 20.51 -5.19 -23.58
N ASP A 47 20.88 -4.03 -24.11
CA ASP A 47 22.03 -3.23 -23.67
C ASP A 47 21.59 -2.28 -22.54
N VAL A 48 22.06 -2.57 -21.33
CA VAL A 48 21.70 -1.85 -20.10
C VAL A 48 22.79 -0.89 -19.64
N GLY A 49 23.88 -0.72 -20.40
CA GLY A 49 25.00 0.15 -20.00
C GLY A 49 24.55 1.58 -19.69
N ARG A 50 23.59 2.10 -20.47
CA ARG A 50 23.01 3.44 -20.26
C ARG A 50 22.07 3.53 -19.05
N LEU A 51 21.54 2.40 -18.60
CA LEU A 51 20.60 2.31 -17.48
C LEU A 51 21.33 2.21 -16.13
N LEU A 52 22.60 1.78 -16.11
CA LEU A 52 23.37 1.54 -14.88
C LEU A 52 23.26 2.68 -13.85
N HIS A 53 23.45 3.93 -14.27
CA HIS A 53 23.42 5.10 -13.37
C HIS A 53 22.02 5.64 -13.08
N LYS A 54 21.01 5.22 -13.84
CA LYS A 54 19.63 5.70 -13.73
C LYS A 54 18.69 4.67 -13.08
N HIS A 55 19.17 3.45 -12.87
CA HIS A 55 18.39 2.37 -12.29
C HIS A 55 18.06 2.68 -10.81
N PRO A 56 16.76 2.73 -10.43
CA PRO A 56 16.35 3.02 -9.05
C PRO A 56 16.88 2.02 -8.01
N GLY A 57 17.16 0.78 -8.42
CA GLY A 57 17.78 -0.25 -7.58
C GLY A 57 19.31 -0.18 -7.46
N GLY A 58 19.94 0.82 -8.08
CA GLY A 58 21.39 0.99 -8.15
C GLY A 58 22.05 0.22 -9.30
N SER A 59 23.29 0.61 -9.64
CA SER A 59 24.06 -0.02 -10.73
C SER A 59 24.60 -1.40 -10.37
N GLN A 60 24.89 -1.65 -9.09
CA GLN A 60 25.56 -2.87 -8.63
C GLN A 60 24.75 -4.14 -8.92
N ILE A 61 23.41 -4.07 -8.78
CA ILE A 61 22.56 -5.22 -9.07
C ILE A 61 22.55 -5.57 -10.56
N LEU A 62 22.62 -4.57 -11.44
CA LEU A 62 22.70 -4.80 -12.89
C LEU A 62 24.06 -5.39 -13.28
N LEU A 63 25.14 -4.89 -12.68
CA LEU A 63 26.49 -5.42 -12.90
C LEU A 63 26.65 -6.86 -12.41
N LYS A 64 25.94 -7.25 -11.34
CA LYS A 64 25.94 -8.64 -10.85
C LYS A 64 25.42 -9.63 -11.88
N TYR A 65 24.50 -9.20 -12.75
CA TYR A 65 23.91 -10.03 -13.82
C TYR A 65 24.37 -9.60 -15.22
N ALA A 66 25.48 -8.85 -15.31
CA ALA A 66 26.04 -8.44 -16.58
C ALA A 66 26.53 -9.65 -17.38
N GLY A 67 26.10 -9.74 -18.64
CA GLY A 67 26.41 -10.85 -19.53
C GLY A 67 25.61 -12.14 -19.23
N MET A 68 24.59 -12.08 -18.37
CA MET A 68 23.82 -13.25 -17.92
C MET A 68 22.32 -13.10 -18.21
N ASP A 69 21.57 -14.17 -17.91
CA ASP A 69 20.12 -14.19 -17.94
C ASP A 69 19.54 -13.61 -16.64
N ALA A 70 18.96 -12.42 -16.75
CA ALA A 70 18.40 -11.66 -15.65
C ALA A 70 16.86 -11.80 -15.58
N THR A 71 16.27 -12.74 -16.32
CA THR A 71 14.81 -12.95 -16.32
C THR A 71 14.26 -13.27 -14.93
N LEU A 72 14.90 -14.20 -14.21
CA LEU A 72 14.49 -14.57 -12.85
C LEU A 72 14.52 -13.40 -11.86
N PRO A 73 15.65 -12.68 -11.67
CA PRO A 73 15.68 -11.54 -10.75
C PRO A 73 14.79 -10.37 -11.20
N PHE A 74 14.55 -10.23 -12.51
CA PHE A 74 13.60 -9.25 -13.04
C PHE A 74 12.16 -9.57 -12.61
N ASP A 75 11.74 -10.83 -12.74
CA ASP A 75 10.42 -11.33 -12.34
C ASP A 75 10.23 -11.33 -10.82
N ASP A 76 11.26 -11.71 -10.05
CA ASP A 76 11.20 -11.80 -8.58
C ASP A 76 10.94 -10.45 -7.92
N VAL A 77 11.46 -9.36 -8.50
CA VAL A 77 11.21 -7.99 -8.02
C VAL A 77 9.85 -7.45 -8.51
N GLY A 78 9.21 -8.14 -9.45
CA GLY A 78 7.90 -7.79 -9.98
C GLY A 78 7.93 -6.68 -11.03
N HIS A 79 9.04 -6.56 -11.79
CA HIS A 79 9.07 -5.63 -12.93
C HIS A 79 8.18 -6.14 -14.06
N SER A 80 7.51 -5.23 -14.75
CA SER A 80 6.72 -5.54 -15.94
C SER A 80 7.51 -5.23 -17.21
N MET A 81 7.24 -5.96 -18.29
CA MET A 81 7.79 -5.67 -19.62
C MET A 81 7.49 -4.24 -20.10
N GLU A 82 6.34 -3.70 -19.66
CA GLU A 82 5.98 -2.30 -19.90
C GLU A 82 6.97 -1.34 -19.22
N SER A 83 7.34 -1.59 -17.95
CA SER A 83 8.35 -0.77 -17.24
C SER A 83 9.69 -0.82 -17.96
N LEU A 84 10.12 -2.01 -18.40
CA LEU A 84 11.35 -2.17 -19.16
C LEU A 84 11.35 -1.28 -20.41
N LYS A 85 10.23 -1.21 -21.14
CA LYS A 85 10.11 -0.39 -22.35
C LYS A 85 10.18 1.11 -22.07
N TYR A 86 9.67 1.58 -20.93
CA TYR A 86 9.74 2.99 -20.54
C TYR A 86 11.12 3.40 -20.03
N ASP A 87 11.76 2.53 -19.24
CA ASP A 87 13.05 2.81 -18.61
C ASP A 87 14.22 2.66 -19.61
N MET A 88 14.06 1.81 -20.63
CA MET A 88 15.06 1.58 -21.65
C MET A 88 14.96 2.58 -22.80
N PRO A 89 16.05 3.25 -23.19
CA PRO A 89 16.04 4.12 -24.36
C PRO A 89 15.75 3.32 -25.64
N ALA A 90 15.16 3.99 -26.64
CA ALA A 90 14.93 3.40 -27.95
C ALA A 90 16.25 2.88 -28.55
N GLY A 91 16.23 1.63 -29.05
CA GLY A 91 17.43 0.97 -29.61
C GLY A 91 18.28 0.19 -28.60
N SER A 92 17.81 0.03 -27.36
CA SER A 92 18.50 -0.82 -26.36
C SER A 92 18.34 -2.32 -26.63
N LEU A 93 17.29 -2.73 -27.34
CA LEU A 93 17.12 -4.10 -27.80
C LEU A 93 18.13 -4.38 -28.93
N LYS A 94 19.07 -5.29 -28.69
CA LYS A 94 20.09 -5.70 -29.68
C LYS A 94 19.61 -6.84 -30.55
N GLY A 95 18.76 -7.72 -30.01
CA GLY A 95 18.29 -8.90 -30.72
C GLY A 95 17.54 -9.86 -29.82
N LEU A 96 17.26 -11.04 -30.37
CA LEU A 96 16.60 -12.15 -29.69
C LEU A 96 17.62 -13.24 -29.39
N LEU A 97 17.41 -13.96 -28.29
CA LEU A 97 18.23 -15.11 -27.95
C LEU A 97 17.98 -16.26 -28.93
N GLU A 98 19.03 -16.96 -29.35
CA GLU A 98 18.91 -18.14 -30.20
C GLU A 98 18.06 -19.25 -29.54
N PRO A 99 17.04 -19.81 -30.24
CA PRO A 99 16.14 -20.82 -29.66
C PRO A 99 16.82 -22.15 -29.29
N ASN A 100 17.96 -22.46 -29.92
CA ASN A 100 18.70 -23.70 -29.71
C ASN A 100 19.80 -23.58 -28.65
N ASP A 101 19.96 -22.40 -28.04
CA ASP A 101 20.97 -22.16 -27.02
C ASP A 101 20.44 -22.61 -25.66
N THR A 102 20.65 -23.89 -25.35
CA THR A 102 20.26 -24.46 -24.06
C THR A 102 21.08 -23.81 -22.93
N PRO A 103 20.45 -23.49 -21.77
CA PRO A 103 21.18 -22.94 -20.62
C PRO A 103 22.37 -23.84 -20.27
N VAL A 104 23.58 -23.29 -20.35
CA VAL A 104 24.79 -24.03 -19.95
C VAL A 104 24.76 -24.11 -18.42
N GLU A 105 24.33 -25.27 -17.90
CA GLU A 105 23.89 -25.58 -16.54
C GLU A 105 24.90 -25.31 -15.39
N LYS A 106 26.05 -24.68 -15.63
CA LYS A 106 27.09 -24.52 -14.59
C LYS A 106 27.63 -23.11 -14.34
N GLN A 107 27.20 -22.06 -15.05
CA GLN A 107 27.90 -20.76 -14.96
C GLN A 107 27.02 -19.49 -14.94
N ASP A 108 25.69 -19.57 -15.12
CA ASP A 108 24.85 -18.37 -15.23
C ASP A 108 24.31 -17.83 -13.89
N GLN A 109 24.68 -18.45 -12.77
CA GLN A 109 24.45 -17.83 -11.46
C GLN A 109 25.71 -17.05 -11.06
N PRO A 110 25.57 -15.78 -10.64
CA PRO A 110 26.70 -15.03 -10.13
C PRO A 110 27.31 -15.79 -8.96
N ASN A 111 28.56 -16.24 -9.12
CA ASN A 111 29.33 -16.81 -8.03
C ASN A 111 29.53 -15.71 -6.99
N ASP A 112 28.94 -15.87 -5.81
CA ASP A 112 29.13 -14.94 -4.67
C ASP A 112 30.60 -14.86 -4.18
N SER A 113 31.54 -15.55 -4.84
CA SER A 113 32.95 -15.63 -4.50
C SER A 113 33.85 -14.61 -5.21
N ASP A 114 33.35 -13.79 -6.13
CA ASP A 114 34.17 -12.80 -6.86
C ASP A 114 33.54 -11.40 -6.83
N ILE A 115 33.42 -10.83 -5.64
CA ILE A 115 33.33 -9.37 -5.46
C ILE A 115 34.42 -9.00 -4.47
N THR A 116 35.41 -8.28 -4.98
CA THR A 116 36.38 -7.51 -4.22
C THR A 116 35.65 -6.61 -3.22
N ASP A 117 36.15 -6.64 -1.98
CA ASP A 117 35.79 -5.84 -0.83
C ASP A 117 34.51 -6.28 -0.07
N GLU A 118 34.73 -7.25 0.82
CA GLU A 118 33.93 -7.65 1.99
C GLU A 118 33.34 -6.47 2.80
N LYS A 119 33.86 -5.25 2.65
CA LYS A 119 33.32 -4.03 3.27
C LYS A 119 32.06 -3.48 2.62
N ASP A 120 31.90 -3.63 1.30
CA ASP A 120 30.82 -2.96 0.57
C ASP A 120 29.53 -3.79 0.57
N THR A 121 29.66 -5.11 0.41
CA THR A 121 28.51 -6.03 0.57
C THR A 121 28.02 -6.05 2.01
N HIS A 122 28.91 -5.94 3.00
CA HIS A 122 28.55 -5.87 4.42
C HIS A 122 27.88 -4.53 4.77
N CYS A 123 28.34 -3.40 4.23
CA CYS A 123 27.68 -2.12 4.51
C CYS A 123 26.30 -1.99 3.84
N ILE A 124 26.09 -2.57 2.65
CA ILE A 124 24.80 -2.56 1.95
C ILE A 124 23.80 -3.52 2.59
N THR A 125 24.22 -4.76 2.92
CA THR A 125 23.36 -5.68 3.66
C THR A 125 23.03 -5.15 5.05
N MET A 126 24.00 -4.57 5.78
CA MET A 126 23.71 -3.92 7.07
C MET A 126 22.81 -2.68 6.95
N ALA A 127 22.92 -1.89 5.88
CA ALA A 127 22.06 -0.73 5.66
C ALA A 127 20.65 -1.14 5.23
N HIS A 128 20.52 -2.18 4.40
CA HIS A 128 19.24 -2.73 3.96
C HIS A 128 18.51 -3.46 5.10
N ASP A 129 19.23 -4.25 5.90
CA ASP A 129 18.69 -4.97 7.06
C ASP A 129 18.19 -3.98 8.14
N ARG A 130 18.98 -2.94 8.45
CA ARG A 130 18.55 -1.87 9.38
C ARG A 130 17.35 -1.07 8.89
N THR A 131 17.24 -0.81 7.59
CA THR A 131 16.10 -0.04 7.04
C THR A 131 14.81 -0.86 6.99
N LEU A 132 14.89 -2.17 6.74
CA LEU A 132 13.76 -3.10 6.86
C LEU A 132 13.29 -3.26 8.31
N GLU A 133 14.23 -3.42 9.25
CA GLU A 133 13.90 -3.47 10.67
C GLU A 133 13.26 -2.15 11.14
N CYS A 134 13.82 -0.99 10.78
CA CYS A 134 13.23 0.31 11.12
C CYS A 134 11.82 0.47 10.53
N ARG A 135 11.59 0.04 9.28
CA ARG A 135 10.26 0.12 8.65
C ARG A 135 9.25 -0.81 9.33
N MET A 136 9.65 -2.02 9.71
CA MET A 136 8.79 -2.97 10.41
C MET A 136 8.51 -2.54 11.86
N VAL A 137 9.51 -2.01 12.56
CA VAL A 137 9.36 -1.45 13.92
C VAL A 137 8.46 -0.22 13.88
N LEU A 138 8.65 0.68 12.91
CA LEU A 138 7.80 1.86 12.75
C LEU A 138 6.34 1.48 12.46
N ASN A 139 6.11 0.51 11.58
CA ASN A 139 4.75 0.02 11.29
C ASN A 139 4.11 -0.69 12.51
N LYS A 140 4.90 -1.45 13.28
CA LYS A 140 4.44 -2.06 14.54
C LYS A 140 4.11 -1.01 15.60
N LEU A 141 4.93 0.03 15.76
CA LEU A 141 4.64 1.13 16.68
C LEU A 141 3.43 1.95 16.23
N TYR A 142 3.31 2.23 14.94
CA TYR A 142 2.17 2.95 14.37
C TYR A 142 0.86 2.18 14.59
N THR A 143 0.84 0.87 14.32
CA THR A 143 -0.34 0.04 14.57
C THR A 143 -0.70 0.00 16.06
N ILE A 144 0.27 -0.19 16.96
CA ILE A 144 0.01 -0.17 18.42
C ILE A 144 -0.57 1.18 18.88
N THR A 145 0.00 2.30 18.43
CA THR A 145 -0.53 3.64 18.78
C THR A 145 -1.92 3.89 18.19
N LEU A 146 -2.19 3.41 16.96
CA LEU A 146 -3.52 3.50 16.35
C LEU A 146 -4.56 2.67 17.12
N TYR A 147 -4.25 1.43 17.49
CA TYR A 147 -5.18 0.58 18.24
C TYR A 147 -5.46 1.14 19.64
N THR A 148 -4.44 1.63 20.34
CA THR A 148 -4.61 2.23 21.68
C THR A 148 -5.44 3.52 21.64
N THR A 149 -5.22 4.39 20.65
CA THR A 149 -6.04 5.60 20.47
C THR A 149 -7.48 5.26 20.12
N ILE A 150 -7.73 4.28 19.24
CA ILE A 150 -9.07 3.79 18.92
C ILE A 150 -9.76 3.23 20.18
N LEU A 151 -9.08 2.42 20.98
CA LEU A 151 -9.63 1.85 22.21
C LEU A 151 -9.99 2.93 23.25
N ILE A 152 -9.16 3.97 23.40
CA ILE A 152 -9.45 5.11 24.26
C ILE A 152 -10.69 5.86 23.75
N CYS A 153 -10.76 6.14 22.45
CA CYS A 153 -11.92 6.80 21.83
C CYS A 153 -13.20 6.00 22.03
N VAL A 154 -13.18 4.69 21.77
CA VAL A 154 -14.34 3.81 21.99
C VAL A 154 -14.73 3.80 23.46
N SER A 155 -13.77 3.73 24.38
CA SER A 155 -14.03 3.76 25.82
C SER A 155 -14.67 5.07 26.26
N LEU A 156 -14.21 6.22 25.74
CA LEU A 156 -14.82 7.54 25.99
C LEU A 156 -16.24 7.65 25.41
N LEU A 157 -16.47 7.12 24.21
CA LEU A 157 -17.81 7.09 23.60
C LEU A 157 -18.77 6.21 24.40
N LEU A 158 -18.30 5.06 24.89
CA LEU A 158 -19.11 4.20 25.76
C LEU A 158 -19.35 4.85 27.11
N TYR A 159 -18.34 5.49 27.71
CA TYR A 159 -18.49 6.20 28.98
C TYR A 159 -19.49 7.34 28.88
N THR A 160 -19.40 8.18 27.85
CA THR A 160 -20.36 9.26 27.61
C THR A 160 -21.76 8.71 27.33
N ARG A 161 -21.90 7.60 26.61
CA ARG A 161 -23.19 6.93 26.39
C ARG A 161 -23.80 6.38 27.70
N LEU A 162 -23.01 5.71 28.53
CA LEU A 162 -23.46 5.14 29.80
C LEU A 162 -23.88 6.24 30.79
N THR A 163 -23.09 7.30 30.89
CA THR A 163 -23.41 8.44 31.76
C THR A 163 -24.64 9.19 31.26
N TRP A 164 -24.81 9.37 29.95
CA TRP A 164 -26.02 9.96 29.36
C TRP A 164 -27.27 9.11 29.64
N GLN A 165 -27.18 7.79 29.48
CA GLN A 165 -28.27 6.87 29.85
C GLN A 165 -28.63 6.94 31.34
N SER A 166 -27.62 7.04 32.21
CA SER A 166 -27.83 7.22 33.65
C SER A 166 -28.55 8.53 33.97
N GLN A 167 -28.11 9.64 33.37
CA GLN A 167 -28.74 10.95 33.54
C GLN A 167 -30.21 10.97 33.09
N ILE A 168 -30.52 10.36 31.94
CA ILE A 168 -31.90 10.24 31.45
C ILE A 168 -32.78 9.50 32.45
N LYS A 169 -32.30 8.35 32.96
CA LYS A 169 -33.06 7.59 33.95
C LYS A 169 -33.35 8.44 35.19
N THR A 170 -32.34 9.16 35.70
CA THR A 170 -32.53 10.04 36.87
C THR A 170 -33.52 11.17 36.58
N GLN A 171 -33.45 11.83 35.41
CA GLN A 171 -34.39 12.90 35.05
C GLN A 171 -35.82 12.41 34.91
N HIS A 172 -36.04 11.24 34.31
CA HIS A 172 -37.38 10.65 34.21
C HIS A 172 -37.98 10.32 35.58
N THR A 173 -37.18 9.74 36.49
CA THR A 173 -37.63 9.45 37.87
C THR A 173 -37.96 10.74 38.62
N THR A 174 -37.06 11.72 38.64
CA THR A 174 -37.31 13.02 39.29
C THR A 174 -38.54 13.73 38.71
N ALA A 175 -38.71 13.71 37.39
CA ALA A 175 -39.88 14.31 36.75
C ALA A 175 -41.20 13.58 37.09
N GLN A 176 -41.16 12.26 37.31
CA GLN A 176 -42.33 11.48 37.73
C GLN A 176 -42.69 11.76 39.19
N GLU A 177 -41.71 11.88 40.08
CA GLU A 177 -41.91 12.25 41.49
C GLU A 177 -42.53 13.65 41.62
N ILE A 178 -42.02 14.63 40.86
CA ILE A 178 -42.57 16.00 40.86
C ILE A 178 -44.04 16.00 40.39
N ARG A 179 -44.38 15.27 39.32
CA ARG A 179 -45.77 15.16 38.84
C ARG A 179 -46.69 14.55 39.88
N HIS A 180 -46.28 13.45 40.51
CA HIS A 180 -47.08 12.79 41.55
C HIS A 180 -47.30 13.72 42.77
N HIS A 181 -46.28 14.48 43.17
CA HIS A 181 -46.43 15.49 44.22
C HIS A 181 -47.39 16.61 43.81
N GLN A 182 -47.32 17.10 42.58
CA GLN A 182 -48.25 18.13 42.08
C GLN A 182 -49.70 17.62 42.04
N GLU A 183 -49.93 16.37 41.63
CA GLU A 183 -51.26 15.75 41.65
C GLU A 183 -51.80 15.59 43.09
N HIS A 184 -50.95 15.22 44.04
CA HIS A 184 -51.34 15.16 45.45
C HIS A 184 -51.68 16.53 46.05
N ILE A 185 -50.90 17.58 45.71
CA ILE A 185 -51.19 18.95 46.15
C ILE A 185 -52.53 19.40 45.54
N PHE A 186 -52.69 19.22 44.23
CA PHE A 186 -53.92 19.58 43.52
C PHE A 186 -55.16 18.88 44.10
N THR A 187 -55.10 17.57 44.34
CA THR A 187 -56.21 16.81 44.94
C THR A 187 -56.53 17.26 46.37
N SER A 188 -55.51 17.60 47.16
CA SER A 188 -55.70 18.11 48.52
C SER A 188 -56.39 19.47 48.54
N ASP A 189 -56.00 20.38 47.65
CA ASP A 189 -56.62 21.70 47.52
C ASP A 189 -58.09 21.58 47.09
N THR A 190 -58.40 20.70 46.12
CA THR A 190 -59.79 20.46 45.70
C THR A 190 -60.66 19.90 46.82
N HIS A 191 -60.11 19.07 47.72
CA HIS A 191 -60.84 18.51 48.85
C HIS A 191 -61.06 19.53 49.99
N LEU A 192 -60.17 20.52 50.13
CA LEU A 192 -60.37 21.61 51.10
C LEU A 192 -61.46 22.58 50.61
N GLU A 193 -61.47 22.89 49.31
CA GLU A 193 -62.49 23.74 48.69
C GLU A 193 -63.90 23.15 48.87
N THR A 194 -64.09 21.86 48.54
CA THR A 194 -65.39 21.19 48.70
C THR A 194 -65.85 21.10 50.15
N ARG A 195 -64.91 20.90 51.09
CA ARG A 195 -65.24 20.89 52.53
C ARG A 195 -65.65 22.28 53.02
N ASN A 196 -65.02 23.35 52.53
CA ASN A 196 -65.40 24.72 52.91
C ASN A 196 -66.79 25.10 52.35
N GLU A 197 -67.12 24.64 51.15
CA GLU A 197 -68.46 24.79 50.57
C GLU A 197 -69.54 24.03 51.37
N GLU A 198 -69.24 22.81 51.85
CA GLU A 198 -70.18 21.99 52.64
C GLU A 198 -70.45 22.55 54.05
N PHE A 199 -69.45 23.20 54.68
CA PHE A 199 -69.59 23.82 56.01
C PHE A 199 -69.95 25.33 55.96
N GLY A 200 -70.16 25.91 54.78
CA GLY A 200 -70.72 27.25 54.61
C GLY A 200 -69.87 28.39 55.20
N ILE A 201 -68.55 28.22 55.28
CA ILE A 201 -67.64 29.25 55.79
C ILE A 201 -67.22 30.16 54.62
N PRO A 202 -67.68 31.42 54.54
CA PRO A 202 -67.35 32.29 53.41
C PRO A 202 -65.88 32.72 53.45
N ALA A 203 -65.27 32.85 52.27
CA ALA A 203 -63.82 33.05 52.04
C ALA A 203 -63.17 34.28 52.71
N TRP A 204 -63.92 35.14 53.40
CA TRP A 204 -63.44 36.34 54.09
C TRP A 204 -63.15 36.12 55.59
N ALA A 205 -63.40 34.92 56.14
CA ALA A 205 -63.34 34.65 57.57
C ALA A 205 -61.91 34.42 58.15
N TYR A 206 -60.85 34.72 57.39
CA TYR A 206 -59.45 34.64 57.83
C TYR A 206 -58.73 35.98 57.62
#